data_AF-A0A059Y2T3-F1
#
_entry.id   AF-A0A059Y2T3-F1
#
_cell.length_a   1.000
_cell.length_b   1.000
_cell.length_c   1.000
_cell.angle_alpha   90.00
_cell.angle_beta   90.00
_cell.angle_gamma   90.00
#
_symmetry.space_group_name_H-M   'P 1'
#
loop_
_entity.id
_entity.type
_entity.pdbx_description
1 polymer ?
#
loop_
_entity_poly.entity_id
_entity_poly.type
_entity_poly.pdbx_seq_one_letter_code
_entity_poly.pdbx_strand_id
1 'polypeptide(L)'
;MALRSGKWFFILAILFVGSWGLESMSGTPSHLILPEQAMAAGDPSQKLIQTSNRYDTVVSQALAKYHRASQKARKIYLETKRKAENAYVKEATDASTLVTTKVNQIRDSLAAGTMKETATHQIKQAVGTYAKKISQAYAKRENALRKAVQVYAKSLAIAAGQFQHDLEKAEKSLSHNHQGE
;
A
#
# COMPACT_ATOMS: atom_id res chain seq x y z
N MET A 1 30.81 18.05 -11.50
CA MET A 1 30.26 16.69 -11.56
C MET A 1 28.76 16.84 -11.84
N ALA A 2 28.34 16.54 -13.07
CA ALA A 2 27.01 16.86 -13.58
C ALA A 2 25.92 15.89 -13.10
N LEU A 3 24.70 16.43 -12.97
CA LEU A 3 23.46 15.79 -12.53
C LEU A 3 23.12 14.53 -13.32
N ARG A 4 22.71 13.47 -12.62
CA ARG A 4 21.91 12.36 -13.17
C ARG A 4 20.57 12.27 -12.44
N SER A 5 19.75 13.28 -12.66
CA SER A 5 18.31 13.30 -12.36
C SER A 5 17.55 12.97 -13.63
N GLY A 6 17.03 11.75 -13.74
CA GLY A 6 16.17 11.38 -14.86
C GLY A 6 16.04 9.87 -14.99
N LYS A 7 14.97 9.31 -14.39
CA LYS A 7 14.28 8.05 -14.76
C LYS A 7 13.38 7.52 -13.62
N TRP A 8 12.46 8.34 -13.06
CA TRP A 8 11.47 7.83 -12.09
C TRP A 8 10.09 8.51 -12.17
N PHE A 9 9.73 9.16 -13.28
CA PHE A 9 8.47 9.93 -13.37
C PHE A 9 7.36 9.33 -14.27
N PHE A 10 7.44 8.07 -14.69
CA PHE A 10 6.51 7.52 -15.71
C PHE A 10 5.51 6.44 -15.26
N ILE A 11 5.14 6.36 -13.97
CA ILE A 11 4.14 5.37 -13.50
C ILE A 11 2.92 6.04 -12.85
N LEU A 12 2.34 7.04 -13.49
CA LEU A 12 1.12 7.70 -12.97
C LEU A 12 0.07 8.08 -14.02
N ALA A 13 0.16 7.60 -15.26
CA ALA A 13 -0.74 8.04 -16.34
C ALA A 13 -1.60 6.95 -17.02
N ILE A 14 -1.54 5.66 -16.64
CA ILE A 14 -2.24 4.57 -17.36
C ILE A 14 -3.40 3.96 -16.55
N LEU A 15 -4.13 4.77 -15.79
CA LEU A 15 -5.31 4.28 -15.04
C LEU A 15 -6.61 5.04 -15.31
N PHE A 16 -6.70 5.88 -16.36
CA PHE A 16 -7.89 6.72 -16.55
C PHE A 16 -8.45 6.90 -17.97
N VAL A 17 -8.09 6.08 -18.95
CA VAL A 17 -8.73 6.17 -20.28
C VAL A 17 -9.00 4.77 -20.82
N GLY A 18 -10.25 4.49 -21.21
CA GLY A 18 -10.58 3.34 -22.07
C GLY A 18 -11.66 2.39 -21.58
N SER A 19 -12.68 2.86 -20.87
CA SER A 19 -14.02 2.28 -21.05
C SER A 19 -14.69 3.05 -22.20
N TRP A 20 -15.39 2.33 -23.09
CA TRP A 20 -16.35 2.74 -24.14
C TRP A 20 -15.94 2.25 -25.54
N GLY A 21 -16.85 1.53 -26.21
CA GLY A 21 -16.77 1.29 -27.66
C GLY A 21 -17.22 -0.11 -28.12
N LEU A 22 -18.52 -0.27 -28.35
CA LEU A 22 -19.18 -1.39 -29.02
C LEU A 22 -18.99 -1.31 -30.56
N GLU A 23 -19.27 -2.44 -31.23
CA GLU A 23 -19.77 -2.59 -32.63
C GLU A 23 -18.81 -2.87 -33.83
N SER A 24 -18.86 -4.16 -34.23
CA SER A 24 -19.12 -4.74 -35.57
C SER A 24 -18.46 -4.17 -36.85
N MET A 25 -17.84 -5.08 -37.61
CA MET A 25 -18.01 -5.13 -39.08
C MET A 25 -17.69 -6.52 -39.66
N SER A 26 -18.57 -6.93 -40.58
CA SER A 26 -18.69 -8.19 -41.32
C SER A 26 -17.79 -8.27 -42.58
N GLY A 27 -17.47 -9.50 -43.05
CA GLY A 27 -16.96 -9.72 -44.42
C GLY A 27 -16.59 -11.17 -44.77
N THR A 28 -17.52 -11.87 -45.44
CA THR A 28 -17.47 -13.05 -46.36
C THR A 28 -16.34 -14.11 -46.36
N PRO A 29 -16.68 -15.41 -46.53
CA PRO A 29 -15.73 -16.51 -46.66
C PRO A 29 -15.31 -16.73 -48.13
N SER A 30 -14.00 -16.84 -48.39
CA SER A 30 -13.48 -17.28 -49.68
C SER A 30 -12.71 -18.58 -49.48
N HIS A 31 -13.26 -19.65 -50.06
CA HIS A 31 -12.66 -20.97 -50.16
C HIS A 31 -11.44 -20.90 -51.09
N LEU A 32 -10.26 -21.15 -50.55
CA LEU A 32 -9.09 -21.59 -51.32
C LEU A 32 -8.77 -23.01 -50.90
N ILE A 33 -9.16 -23.94 -51.76
CA ILE A 33 -8.67 -25.31 -51.79
C ILE A 33 -7.21 -25.23 -52.24
N LEU A 34 -6.28 -25.66 -51.39
CA LEU A 34 -4.93 -26.06 -51.79
C LEU A 34 -4.64 -27.44 -51.19
N PRO A 35 -3.98 -28.32 -51.95
CA PRO A 35 -4.02 -29.75 -51.76
C PRO A 35 -3.17 -30.22 -50.57
N GLU A 36 -3.64 -31.31 -49.99
CA GLU A 36 -3.02 -32.15 -48.99
C GLU A 36 -1.63 -32.64 -49.45
N GLN A 37 -0.54 -31.96 -49.04
CA GLN A 37 0.83 -32.50 -48.95
C GLN A 37 1.81 -31.45 -48.39
N ALA A 38 1.88 -31.35 -47.05
CA ALA A 38 3.09 -30.99 -46.28
C ALA A 38 2.78 -30.99 -44.77
N MET A 39 2.33 -32.12 -44.22
CA MET A 39 2.45 -32.33 -42.77
C MET A 39 3.88 -32.75 -42.46
N ALA A 40 4.72 -31.81 -41.99
CA ALA A 40 5.81 -32.04 -41.02
C ALA A 40 6.68 -30.78 -40.82
N ALA A 41 6.08 -29.66 -40.43
CA ALA A 41 6.76 -28.61 -39.68
C ALA A 41 5.66 -27.86 -38.92
N GLY A 42 5.57 -28.05 -37.61
CA GLY A 42 4.63 -27.28 -36.79
C GLY A 42 4.91 -25.80 -37.01
N ASP A 43 3.93 -25.08 -37.53
CA ASP A 43 4.05 -23.69 -37.97
C ASP A 43 4.71 -22.83 -36.86
N PRO A 44 5.90 -22.26 -37.09
CA PRO A 44 6.61 -21.48 -36.09
C PRO A 44 5.77 -20.31 -35.57
N SER A 45 4.81 -19.82 -36.36
CA SER A 45 3.84 -18.80 -35.95
C SER A 45 2.91 -19.29 -34.83
N GLN A 46 2.42 -20.54 -34.86
CA GLN A 46 1.57 -21.09 -33.80
C GLN A 46 2.35 -21.32 -32.50
N LYS A 47 3.62 -21.73 -32.59
CA LYS A 47 4.50 -21.84 -31.41
C LYS A 47 4.76 -20.48 -30.78
N LEU A 48 5.06 -19.46 -31.58
CA LEU A 48 5.23 -18.06 -31.15
C LEU A 48 3.97 -17.50 -30.48
N ILE A 49 2.79 -17.76 -31.04
CA ILE A 49 1.51 -17.35 -30.46
C ILE A 49 1.27 -18.07 -29.12
N GLN A 50 1.59 -19.36 -29.01
CA GLN A 50 1.46 -20.10 -27.74
C GLN A 50 2.45 -19.64 -26.67
N THR A 51 3.71 -19.32 -27.01
CA THR A 51 4.68 -18.76 -26.06
C THR A 51 4.30 -17.35 -25.62
N SER A 52 3.80 -16.50 -26.52
CA SER A 52 3.27 -15.18 -26.19
C SER A 52 2.09 -15.27 -25.21
N ASN A 53 1.11 -16.13 -25.49
CA ASN A 53 -0.04 -16.33 -24.60
C ASN A 53 0.36 -16.86 -23.21
N ARG A 54 1.40 -17.71 -23.14
CA ARG A 54 1.95 -18.20 -21.86
C ARG A 54 2.64 -17.08 -21.09
N TYR A 55 3.41 -16.22 -21.77
CA TYR A 55 4.05 -15.06 -21.15
C TYR A 55 3.00 -14.09 -20.58
N ASP A 56 1.99 -13.72 -21.35
CA ASP A 56 0.92 -12.81 -20.91
C ASP A 56 0.17 -13.38 -19.70
N THR A 57 -0.03 -14.71 -19.68
CA THR A 57 -0.64 -15.40 -18.53
C THR A 57 0.25 -15.28 -17.28
N VAL A 58 1.57 -15.49 -17.40
CA VAL A 58 2.50 -15.39 -16.28
C VAL A 58 2.61 -13.96 -15.76
N VAL A 59 2.70 -12.97 -16.66
CA VAL A 59 2.71 -11.54 -16.33
C VAL A 59 1.43 -11.16 -15.59
N SER A 60 0.27 -11.58 -16.10
CA SER A 60 -1.03 -11.31 -15.47
C SER A 60 -1.14 -11.92 -14.08
N GLN A 61 -0.66 -13.16 -13.90
CA GLN A 61 -0.64 -13.82 -12.59
C GLN A 61 0.33 -13.15 -11.62
N ALA A 62 1.52 -12.75 -12.08
CA ALA A 62 2.50 -12.04 -11.28
C ALA A 62 1.96 -10.68 -10.83
N LEU A 63 1.31 -9.95 -11.73
CA LEU A 63 0.66 -8.66 -11.44
C LEU A 63 -0.48 -8.84 -10.43
N ALA A 64 -1.32 -9.86 -10.59
CA ALA A 64 -2.37 -10.17 -9.62
C ALA A 64 -1.81 -10.50 -8.22
N LYS A 65 -0.72 -11.26 -8.14
CA LYS A 65 -0.04 -11.56 -6.86
C LYS A 65 0.52 -10.28 -6.22
N TYR A 66 1.17 -9.42 -7.01
CA TYR A 66 1.69 -8.13 -6.56
C TYR A 66 0.57 -7.25 -5.99
N HIS A 67 -0.54 -7.08 -6.72
CA HIS A 67 -1.67 -6.27 -6.25
C HIS A 67 -2.28 -6.82 -4.96
N ARG A 68 -2.48 -8.14 -4.86
CA ARG A 68 -2.98 -8.76 -3.62
C ARG A 68 -2.03 -8.53 -2.45
N ALA A 69 -0.72 -8.67 -2.65
CA ALA A 69 0.28 -8.40 -1.62
C ALA A 69 0.28 -6.92 -1.19
N SER A 70 0.22 -6.00 -2.15
CA SER A 70 0.13 -4.55 -1.90
C SER A 70 -1.14 -4.17 -1.12
N GLN A 71 -2.29 -4.73 -1.50
CA GLN A 71 -3.55 -4.54 -0.78
C GLN A 71 -3.49 -5.08 0.65
N LYS A 72 -2.91 -6.27 0.85
CA LYS A 72 -2.72 -6.85 2.19
C LYS A 72 -1.81 -5.96 3.05
N ALA A 73 -0.69 -5.50 2.50
CA ALA A 73 0.22 -4.60 3.19
C ALA A 73 -0.46 -3.27 3.57
N ARG A 74 -1.25 -2.70 2.65
CA ARG A 74 -2.03 -1.48 2.89
C ARG A 74 -3.06 -1.68 3.99
N LYS A 75 -3.78 -2.81 3.98
CA LYS A 75 -4.76 -3.14 5.02
C LYS A 75 -4.10 -3.19 6.41
N ILE A 76 -2.97 -3.89 6.54
CA ILE A 76 -2.22 -3.98 7.81
C ILE A 76 -1.78 -2.60 8.29
N TYR A 77 -1.27 -1.75 7.38
CA TYR A 77 -0.90 -0.38 7.71
C TYR A 77 -2.09 0.43 8.23
N LEU A 78 -3.23 0.41 7.52
CA LEU A 78 -4.43 1.15 7.91
C LEU A 78 -5.00 0.67 9.25
N GLU A 79 -5.03 -0.64 9.49
CA GLU A 79 -5.45 -1.20 10.77
C GLU A 79 -4.53 -0.77 11.92
N THR A 80 -3.21 -0.76 11.69
CA THR A 80 -2.23 -0.32 12.69
C THR A 80 -2.36 1.18 12.97
N LYS A 81 -2.54 1.99 11.91
CA LYS A 81 -2.80 3.43 12.02
C LYS A 81 -4.03 3.69 12.87
N ARG A 82 -5.16 3.04 12.55
CA ARG A 82 -6.41 3.17 13.29
C ARG A 82 -6.25 2.78 14.76
N LYS A 83 -5.56 1.67 15.06
CA LYS A 83 -5.29 1.25 16.44
C LYS A 83 -4.45 2.27 17.21
N ALA A 84 -3.41 2.83 16.59
CA ALA A 84 -2.56 3.84 17.20
C ALA A 84 -3.31 5.17 17.45
N GLU A 85 -4.16 5.58 16.52
CA GLU A 85 -5.00 6.78 16.67
C GLU A 85 -6.06 6.59 17.76
N ASN A 86 -6.75 5.45 17.80
CA ASN A 86 -7.71 5.15 18.85
C ASN A 86 -7.06 5.10 20.23
N ALA A 87 -5.87 4.51 20.35
CA ALA A 87 -5.12 4.50 21.61
C ALA A 87 -4.76 5.92 22.06
N TYR A 88 -4.32 6.78 21.15
CA TYR A 88 -4.04 8.19 21.44
C TYR A 88 -5.30 8.94 21.90
N VAL A 89 -6.42 8.79 21.17
CA VAL A 89 -7.69 9.44 21.53
C VAL A 89 -8.16 9.00 22.92
N LYS A 90 -8.05 7.71 23.23
CA LYS A 90 -8.40 7.19 24.56
C LYS A 90 -7.53 7.82 25.65
N GLU A 91 -6.21 7.79 25.49
CA GLU A 91 -5.27 8.39 26.47
C GLU A 91 -5.48 9.91 26.62
N ALA A 92 -5.76 10.61 25.52
CA ALA A 92 -6.06 12.04 25.55
C ALA A 92 -7.38 12.33 26.29
N THR A 93 -8.40 11.49 26.10
CA THR A 93 -9.68 11.57 26.80
C THR A 93 -9.49 11.31 28.29
N ASP A 94 -8.83 10.21 28.65
CA ASP A 94 -8.54 9.85 30.05
C ASP A 94 -7.74 10.95 30.76
N ALA A 95 -6.75 11.54 30.07
CA ALA A 95 -5.98 12.65 30.59
C ALA A 95 -6.83 13.92 30.76
N SER A 96 -7.72 14.22 29.81
CA SER A 96 -8.64 15.36 29.87
C SER A 96 -9.61 15.22 31.03
N THR A 97 -10.25 14.06 31.18
CA THR A 97 -11.15 13.74 32.29
C THR A 97 -10.42 13.89 33.63
N LEU A 98 -9.18 13.40 33.75
CA LEU A 98 -8.39 13.53 34.98
C LEU A 98 -8.15 15.01 35.35
N VAL A 99 -7.79 15.86 34.39
CA VAL A 99 -7.60 17.30 34.64
C VAL A 99 -8.91 17.95 35.05
N THR A 100 -9.98 17.69 34.32
CA THR A 100 -11.30 18.27 34.61
C THR A 100 -11.76 17.89 36.01
N THR A 101 -11.63 16.62 36.41
CA THR A 101 -11.93 16.17 37.78
C THR A 101 -11.08 16.89 38.81
N LYS A 102 -9.77 17.03 38.58
CA LYS A 102 -8.88 17.75 39.50
C LYS A 102 -9.23 19.24 39.60
N VAL A 103 -9.54 19.89 38.49
CA VAL A 103 -9.93 21.31 38.48
C VAL A 103 -11.24 21.50 39.24
N ASN A 104 -12.23 20.60 39.07
CA ASN A 104 -13.46 20.64 39.84
C ASN A 104 -13.21 20.44 41.34
N GLN A 105 -12.37 19.47 41.72
CA GLN A 105 -11.97 19.27 43.13
C GLN A 105 -11.31 20.52 43.73
N ILE A 106 -10.46 21.21 42.96
CA ILE A 106 -9.80 22.45 43.40
C ILE A 106 -10.82 23.59 43.53
N ARG A 107 -11.76 23.71 42.58
CA ARG A 107 -12.85 24.68 42.64
C ARG A 107 -13.72 24.48 43.88
N ASP A 108 -14.08 23.23 44.17
CA ASP A 108 -14.92 22.90 45.31
C ASP A 108 -14.14 23.15 46.63
N SER A 109 -12.84 22.87 46.66
CA SER A 109 -11.94 23.21 47.78
C SER A 109 -11.78 24.73 47.99
N LEU A 110 -11.75 25.51 46.90
CA LEU A 110 -11.73 26.97 46.96
C LEU A 110 -13.02 27.53 47.54
N ALA A 111 -14.17 26.98 47.14
CA ALA A 111 -15.47 27.35 47.72
C ALA A 111 -15.55 27.01 49.23
N ALA A 112 -14.83 25.97 49.67
CA ALA A 112 -14.70 25.58 51.07
C ALA A 112 -13.65 26.38 51.87
N GLY A 113 -13.00 27.40 51.29
CA GLY A 113 -12.09 28.31 52.01
C GLY A 113 -10.59 28.05 51.85
N THR A 114 -10.18 27.25 50.86
CA THR A 114 -8.74 27.03 50.56
C THR A 114 -8.07 28.32 50.04
N MET A 115 -6.80 28.55 50.38
CA MET A 115 -6.02 29.69 49.88
C MET A 115 -5.86 29.67 48.34
N LYS A 116 -6.09 30.83 47.71
CA LYS A 116 -6.07 31.02 46.24
C LYS A 116 -4.73 30.66 45.58
N GLU A 117 -3.61 30.91 46.26
CA GLU A 117 -2.26 30.59 45.76
C GLU A 117 -2.02 29.08 45.68
N THR A 118 -2.44 28.33 46.70
CA THR A 118 -2.37 26.87 46.74
C THR A 118 -3.19 26.25 45.60
N ALA A 119 -4.41 26.74 45.37
CA ALA A 119 -5.25 26.30 44.27
C ALA A 119 -4.63 26.58 42.90
N THR A 120 -4.03 27.78 42.72
CA THR A 120 -3.34 28.15 41.49
C THR A 120 -2.16 27.22 41.21
N HIS A 121 -1.39 26.85 42.23
CA HIS A 121 -0.28 25.90 42.08
C HIS A 121 -0.77 24.50 41.70
N GLN A 122 -1.84 24.02 42.33
CA GLN A 122 -2.43 22.72 42.03
C GLN A 122 -3.00 22.65 40.59
N ILE A 123 -3.64 23.72 40.11
CA ILE A 123 -4.10 23.81 38.71
C ILE A 123 -2.92 23.72 37.75
N LYS A 124 -1.85 24.50 37.98
CA LYS A 124 -0.63 24.46 37.15
C LYS A 124 -0.02 23.06 37.11
N GLN A 125 0.06 22.38 38.26
CA GLN A 125 0.56 21.00 38.31
C GLN A 125 -0.35 20.01 37.55
N ALA A 126 -1.67 20.15 37.65
CA ALA A 126 -2.62 19.30 36.92
C ALA A 126 -2.48 19.48 35.40
N VAL A 127 -2.40 20.73 34.93
CA VAL A 127 -2.16 21.06 33.51
C VAL A 127 -0.81 20.54 33.03
N GLY A 128 0.26 20.71 33.82
CA GLY A 128 1.58 20.17 33.49
C GLY A 128 1.59 18.65 33.37
N THR A 129 0.86 17.95 34.26
CA THR A 129 0.71 16.49 34.20
C THR A 129 0.00 16.05 32.93
N TYR A 130 -1.04 16.76 32.51
CA TYR A 130 -1.76 16.50 31.27
C TYR A 130 -0.90 16.71 30.03
N ALA A 131 -0.18 17.83 29.95
CA ALA A 131 0.74 18.10 28.85
C ALA A 131 1.78 16.97 28.72
N LYS A 132 2.33 16.49 29.85
CA LYS A 132 3.26 15.37 29.87
C LYS A 132 2.61 14.07 29.36
N LYS A 133 1.41 13.73 29.83
CA LYS A 133 0.68 12.52 29.41
C LYS A 133 0.36 12.53 27.92
N ILE A 134 -0.16 13.64 27.39
CA ILE A 134 -0.48 13.75 25.96
C ILE A 134 0.78 13.69 25.11
N SER A 135 1.86 14.37 25.52
CA SER A 135 3.14 14.30 24.80
C SER A 135 3.67 12.87 24.72
N GLN A 136 3.59 12.11 25.82
CA GLN A 136 3.97 10.70 25.84
C GLN A 136 3.05 9.83 24.96
N ALA A 137 1.74 10.05 25.00
CA ALA A 137 0.79 9.34 24.16
C ALA A 137 1.03 9.63 22.66
N TYR A 138 1.31 10.89 22.32
CA TYR A 138 1.66 11.30 20.96
C TYR A 138 2.96 10.62 20.49
N ALA A 139 4.01 10.62 21.31
CA ALA A 139 5.27 9.94 20.99
C ALA A 139 5.08 8.42 20.77
N LYS A 140 4.23 7.77 21.57
CA LYS A 140 3.87 6.35 21.39
C LYS A 140 3.12 6.14 20.06
N ARG A 141 2.15 6.99 19.74
CA ARG A 141 1.43 6.97 18.45
C ARG A 141 2.39 7.10 17.28
N GLU A 142 3.25 8.11 17.29
CA GLU A 142 4.24 8.36 16.23
C GLU A 142 5.20 7.18 16.03
N ASN A 143 5.69 6.58 17.12
CA ASN A 143 6.55 5.39 17.03
C ASN A 143 5.81 4.19 16.41
N ALA A 144 4.56 3.95 16.80
CA ALA A 144 3.73 2.90 16.21
C ALA A 144 3.50 3.13 14.71
N LEU A 145 3.19 4.37 14.31
CA LEU A 145 3.02 4.74 12.91
C LEU A 145 4.30 4.57 12.11
N ARG A 146 5.45 4.99 12.64
CA ARG A 146 6.76 4.82 11.99
C ARG A 146 7.07 3.35 11.75
N LYS A 147 6.86 2.49 12.75
CA LYS A 147 7.03 1.03 12.59
C LYS A 147 6.07 0.46 11.55
N ALA A 148 4.81 0.90 11.53
CA ALA A 148 3.84 0.47 10.52
C ALA A 148 4.27 0.85 9.10
N VAL A 149 4.78 2.07 8.89
CA VAL A 149 5.33 2.53 7.61
C VAL A 149 6.53 1.67 7.19
N GLN A 150 7.44 1.36 8.11
CA GLN A 150 8.59 0.50 7.81
C GLN A 150 8.16 -0.91 7.39
N VAL A 151 7.20 -1.52 8.10
CA VAL A 151 6.65 -2.84 7.75
C VAL A 151 5.95 -2.81 6.39
N TYR A 152 5.19 -1.74 6.12
CA TYR A 152 4.53 -1.54 4.83
C TYR A 152 5.54 -1.42 3.69
N ALA A 153 6.56 -0.58 3.84
CA ALA A 153 7.62 -0.38 2.85
C ALA A 153 8.39 -1.69 2.59
N LYS A 154 8.75 -2.44 3.64
CA LYS A 154 9.39 -3.76 3.49
C LYS A 154 8.51 -4.75 2.74
N SER A 155 7.22 -4.78 3.06
CA SER A 155 6.25 -5.67 2.39
C SER A 155 6.09 -5.33 0.91
N LEU A 156 6.07 -4.04 0.56
CA LEU A 156 6.05 -3.58 -0.82
C LEU A 156 7.34 -3.93 -1.57
N ALA A 157 8.50 -3.76 -0.94
CA ALA A 157 9.78 -4.10 -1.54
C ALA A 157 9.88 -5.61 -1.85
N ILE A 158 9.43 -6.47 -0.93
CA ILE A 158 9.36 -7.92 -1.16
C ILE A 158 8.40 -8.24 -2.30
N ALA A 159 7.21 -7.64 -2.33
CA ALA A 159 6.24 -7.87 -3.39
C ALA A 159 6.76 -7.43 -4.76
N ALA A 160 7.45 -6.27 -4.83
CA ALA A 160 8.06 -5.78 -6.06
C ALA A 160 9.22 -6.67 -6.52
N GLY A 161 10.07 -7.14 -5.59
CA GLY A 161 11.15 -8.08 -5.91
C GLY A 161 10.62 -9.42 -6.42
N GLN A 162 9.55 -9.95 -5.82
CA GLN A 162 8.91 -11.17 -6.32
C GLN A 162 8.29 -10.98 -7.70
N PHE A 163 7.65 -9.83 -7.93
CA PHE A 163 7.11 -9.50 -9.24
C PHE A 163 8.19 -9.43 -10.31
N GLN A 164 9.30 -8.73 -10.04
CA GLN A 164 10.45 -8.65 -10.94
C GLN A 164 11.03 -10.05 -11.21
N HIS A 165 11.22 -10.87 -10.18
CA HIS A 165 11.71 -12.23 -10.35
C HIS A 165 10.76 -13.10 -11.21
N ASP A 166 9.45 -12.98 -11.00
CA ASP A 166 8.46 -13.70 -11.80
C ASP A 166 8.49 -13.25 -13.28
N LEU A 167 8.72 -11.96 -13.55
CA LEU A 167 8.93 -11.43 -14.91
C LEU A 167 10.22 -11.95 -15.54
N GLU A 168 11.35 -11.86 -14.85
CA GLU A 168 12.65 -12.36 -15.35
C GLU A 168 12.59 -13.86 -15.67
N LYS A 169 11.86 -14.65 -14.86
CA LYS A 169 11.63 -16.07 -15.13
C LYS A 169 10.77 -16.27 -16.39
N ALA A 170 9.75 -15.44 -16.59
CA ALA A 170 8.91 -15.48 -17.78
C ALA A 170 9.72 -15.12 -19.04
N GLU A 171 10.55 -14.08 -18.98
CA GLU A 171 11.43 -13.65 -20.07
C GLU A 171 12.47 -14.71 -20.43
N LYS A 172 13.13 -15.33 -19.44
CA LYS A 172 14.07 -16.44 -19.68
C LYS A 172 13.40 -17.65 -20.31
N SER A 173 12.14 -17.92 -19.96
CA SER A 173 11.38 -19.02 -20.55
C SER A 173 11.00 -18.75 -22.02
N LEU A 174 10.90 -17.48 -22.42
CA LEU A 174 10.72 -17.10 -23.82
C LEU A 174 12.04 -17.24 -24.61
N SER A 175 13.16 -16.76 -24.07
CA SER A 175 14.44 -16.77 -24.78
C SER A 175 15.04 -18.18 -24.96
N HIS A 176 14.84 -19.09 -24.00
CA HIS A 176 15.35 -20.45 -24.09
C HIS A 176 14.60 -21.32 -25.12
N ASN A 177 13.33 -20.99 -25.41
CA ASN A 177 12.56 -21.63 -26.49
C ASN A 177 12.94 -21.12 -27.89
N HIS A 178 13.77 -20.07 -28.00
CA HIS A 178 14.27 -19.54 -29.27
C HIS A 178 15.72 -19.94 -29.60
N GLN A 179 16.45 -20.56 -28.68
CA GLN A 179 17.85 -20.99 -28.88
C GLN A 179 18.01 -22.49 -29.17
N GLY A 180 16.92 -23.24 -29.27
CA GLY A 180 16.91 -24.68 -29.58
C GLY A 180 16.50 -25.02 -31.02
N GLU A 181 16.55 -24.04 -31.94
CA GLU A 181 16.37 -24.24 -33.39
C GLU A 181 17.71 -24.13 -34.12
#